data_AF-A0A4D9DL65-F1
#
_entry.id   AF-A0A4D9DL65-F1
#
_cell.length_a   1.000
_cell.length_b   1.000
_cell.length_c   1.000
_cell.angle_alpha   90.00
_cell.angle_beta   90.00
_cell.angle_gamma   90.00
#
_symmetry.space_group_name_H-M   'P 1'
#
loop_
_entity.id
_entity.type
_entity.pdbx_description
1 polymer ?
#
loop_
_entity_poly.entity_id
_entity_poly.type
_entity_poly.pdbx_seq_one_letter_code
_entity_poly.pdbx_strand_id
1 'polypeptide(L)'
;MAGRAGRRGLDTTGMVIVLCKTRVPEMADLHRMMLGKPTQLQSQFRLTYTMILNLLRVEALRVEDMMKRSFSEFHSRKDSQAHEHTVARLSRRLAAMEEVETSGQLSDLPEYGRAVQELQETRRMLQRRVAESASGLKALAPGRVVIVNNPAHRNALGVILQLGPCELAAITGKTLRVNAERILEDVKKRQMPRFRSDPPGPSAVQAAQELLRLAEGGAGGLPRLDPVGALQLKELAVAEGAMRVRRLEEALPGFQCVQSPRFPQQYLRLAERLRLRAELEHLRFLLSDQSLLLLPEYQQRVEPPRPPAAQSRLFPLLMVSTYQAGRKTCSVSRCRV
;
A
#
# COMPACT_ATOMS: atom_id res chain seq x y z
N MET A 1 38.34 1.52 -5.82
CA MET A 1 39.75 1.97 -5.88
C MET A 1 40.74 0.81 -5.78
N ALA A 2 40.61 -0.09 -4.80
CA ALA A 2 41.48 -1.26 -4.64
C ALA A 2 41.62 -2.17 -5.88
N GLY A 3 40.56 -2.33 -6.69
CA GLY A 3 40.60 -3.14 -7.93
C GLY A 3 41.49 -2.62 -9.07
N ARG A 4 42.24 -1.53 -8.87
CA ARG A 4 43.27 -1.05 -9.80
C ARG A 4 44.68 -1.58 -9.48
N ALA A 5 44.88 -2.25 -8.35
CA ALA A 5 46.19 -2.80 -7.98
C ALA A 5 46.50 -4.06 -8.79
N GLY A 6 47.72 -4.13 -9.34
CA GLY A 6 48.20 -5.22 -10.20
C GLY A 6 48.06 -4.93 -11.69
N ARG A 7 49.12 -5.20 -12.47
CA ARG A 7 49.17 -5.02 -13.92
C ARG A 7 48.77 -6.31 -14.64
N ARG A 8 47.81 -6.19 -15.56
CA ARG A 8 47.31 -7.32 -16.36
C ARG A 8 48.47 -7.99 -17.11
N GLY A 9 48.65 -9.29 -16.87
CA GLY A 9 49.64 -10.13 -17.57
C GLY A 9 51.08 -10.00 -17.06
N LEU A 10 51.34 -9.15 -16.05
CA LEU A 10 52.68 -8.94 -15.50
C LEU A 10 52.74 -9.28 -14.01
N ASP A 11 51.72 -8.87 -13.25
CA ASP A 11 51.65 -9.16 -11.82
C ASP A 11 50.63 -10.27 -11.55
N THR A 12 51.00 -11.26 -10.73
CA THR A 12 50.10 -12.35 -10.30
C THR A 12 49.16 -11.92 -9.18
N THR A 13 49.55 -10.93 -8.37
CA THR A 13 48.78 -10.41 -7.25
C THR A 13 48.91 -8.88 -7.16
N GLY A 14 47.86 -8.21 -6.68
CA GLY A 14 47.86 -6.76 -6.44
C GLY A 14 47.98 -6.46 -4.95
N MET A 15 48.94 -5.63 -4.54
CA MET A 15 49.09 -5.19 -3.16
C MET A 15 48.31 -3.89 -2.92
N VAL A 16 47.50 -3.86 -1.86
CA VAL A 16 46.76 -2.67 -1.41
C VAL A 16 47.09 -2.42 0.07
N ILE A 17 47.61 -1.24 0.39
CA ILE A 17 47.96 -0.84 1.76
C ILE A 17 46.97 0.21 2.24
N VAL A 18 46.31 -0.06 3.37
CA VAL A 18 45.42 0.91 4.03
C VAL A 18 46.21 1.64 5.11
N LEU A 19 46.54 2.91 4.86
CA LEU A 19 47.28 3.74 5.82
C LEU A 19 46.32 4.39 6.83
N CYS A 20 46.49 4.09 8.11
CA CYS A 20 45.72 4.71 9.20
C CYS A 20 46.57 5.80 9.89
N LYS A 21 46.36 7.08 9.54
CA LYS A 21 47.18 8.19 10.06
C LYS A 21 46.81 8.68 11.46
N THR A 22 45.56 8.50 11.90
CA THR A 22 45.04 9.10 13.15
C THR A 22 44.52 8.05 14.11
N ARG A 23 43.41 7.38 13.78
CA ARG A 23 42.86 6.27 14.57
C ARG A 23 42.61 5.08 13.67
N VAL A 24 42.77 3.89 14.24
CA VAL A 24 42.40 2.65 13.58
C VAL A 24 40.87 2.61 13.51
N PRO A 25 40.27 2.47 12.30
CA PRO A 25 38.83 2.29 12.17
C PRO A 25 38.35 1.07 12.93
N GLU A 26 37.08 1.05 13.36
CA GLU A 26 36.50 -0.15 13.96
C GLU A 26 36.48 -1.32 12.96
N MET A 27 36.60 -2.54 13.49
CA MET A 27 36.61 -3.76 12.67
C MET A 27 35.36 -3.92 11.82
N ALA A 28 34.20 -3.46 12.30
CA ALA A 28 32.96 -3.50 11.54
C ALA A 28 33.01 -2.63 10.27
N ASP A 29 33.61 -1.45 10.35
CA ASP A 29 33.72 -0.52 9.21
C ASP A 29 34.80 -0.98 8.22
N LEU A 30 35.94 -1.49 8.71
CA LEU A 30 36.95 -2.14 7.88
C LEU A 30 36.38 -3.35 7.14
N HIS A 31 35.64 -4.21 7.83
CA HIS A 31 34.99 -5.36 7.22
C HIS A 31 33.94 -4.94 6.19
N ARG A 32 33.13 -3.90 6.48
CA ARG A 32 32.17 -3.34 5.52
C ARG A 32 32.87 -2.71 4.31
N MET A 33 34.01 -2.05 4.50
CA MET A 33 34.78 -1.44 3.41
C MET A 33 35.45 -2.51 2.52
N MET A 34 36.00 -3.57 3.11
CA MET A 34 36.77 -4.59 2.38
C MET A 34 35.90 -5.70 1.78
N LEU A 35 34.89 -6.17 2.52
CA LEU A 35 34.05 -7.33 2.20
C LEU A 35 32.56 -6.97 2.07
N GLY A 36 32.20 -5.71 2.26
CA GLY A 36 30.81 -5.28 2.13
C GLY A 36 30.28 -5.39 0.71
N LYS A 37 28.95 -5.39 0.59
CA LYS A 37 28.28 -5.37 -0.71
C LYS A 37 28.59 -4.04 -1.40
N PRO A 38 28.96 -4.04 -2.70
CA PRO A 38 29.10 -2.82 -3.48
C PRO A 38 27.83 -1.97 -3.40
N THR A 39 28.00 -0.66 -3.35
CA THR A 39 26.87 0.28 -3.39
C THR A 39 26.08 0.09 -4.67
N GLN A 40 24.76 -0.06 -4.56
CA GLN A 40 23.89 -0.15 -5.72
C GLN A 40 23.83 1.18 -6.46
N LEU A 41 23.73 1.12 -7.79
CA LEU A 41 23.60 2.32 -8.61
C LEU A 41 22.23 2.95 -8.37
N GLN A 42 22.23 4.19 -7.91
CA GLN A 42 21.03 4.98 -7.67
C GLN A 42 20.94 6.11 -8.69
N SER A 43 19.73 6.38 -9.20
CA SER A 43 19.50 7.51 -10.10
C SER A 43 19.78 8.83 -9.37
N GLN A 44 20.56 9.71 -9.99
CA GLN A 44 20.72 11.11 -9.57
C GLN A 44 19.88 12.07 -10.42
N PHE A 45 18.98 11.53 -11.24
CA PHE A 45 18.11 12.34 -12.07
C PHE A 45 17.21 13.22 -11.20
N ARG A 46 17.24 14.52 -11.46
CA ARG A 46 16.41 15.52 -10.80
C ARG A 46 15.84 16.45 -11.85
N LEU A 47 14.59 16.85 -11.67
CA LEU A 47 14.03 17.91 -12.47
C LEU A 47 14.71 19.23 -12.09
N THR A 48 15.19 19.99 -13.08
CA THR A 48 15.74 21.35 -12.89
C THR A 48 14.89 22.34 -13.68
N TYR A 49 14.75 23.58 -13.19
CA TYR A 49 13.98 24.61 -13.90
C TYR A 49 14.50 24.88 -15.31
N THR A 50 15.82 24.88 -15.49
CA THR A 50 16.46 25.06 -16.80
C THR A 50 16.08 23.93 -17.77
N MET A 51 16.05 22.69 -17.29
CA MET A 51 15.61 21.54 -18.11
C MET A 51 14.13 21.63 -18.47
N ILE A 52 13.26 21.98 -17.52
CA ILE A 52 11.81 22.17 -17.78
C ILE A 52 11.61 23.26 -18.84
N LEU A 53 12.23 24.43 -18.67
CA LEU A 53 12.12 25.55 -19.62
C LEU A 53 12.68 25.19 -21.00
N ASN A 54 13.79 24.45 -21.06
CA ASN A 54 14.36 24.00 -22.33
C ASN A 54 13.45 23.03 -23.08
N LEU A 55 12.79 22.13 -22.35
CA LEU A 55 11.86 21.16 -22.94
C LEU A 55 10.55 21.81 -23.36
N LEU A 56 9.99 22.72 -22.56
CA LEU A 56 8.80 23.49 -22.94
C LEU A 56 9.05 24.37 -24.18
N ARG A 57 10.30 24.78 -24.42
CA ARG A 57 10.69 25.53 -25.62
C ARG A 57 10.76 24.65 -26.87
N VAL A 58 11.09 23.38 -26.73
CA VAL A 58 11.30 22.44 -27.85
C VAL A 58 10.07 21.53 -27.94
N GLU A 59 9.17 21.82 -28.86
CA GLU A 59 7.91 21.06 -29.04
C GLU A 59 8.09 19.59 -29.40
N ALA A 60 9.30 19.15 -29.75
CA ALA A 60 9.58 17.78 -30.18
C ALA A 60 9.61 16.74 -29.03
N LEU A 61 9.78 17.16 -27.76
CA LEU A 61 9.89 16.21 -26.64
C LEU A 61 9.14 16.69 -25.40
N ARG A 62 8.20 15.87 -24.92
CA ARG A 62 7.48 16.11 -23.67
C ARG A 62 8.36 15.81 -22.45
N VAL A 63 8.15 16.55 -21.37
CA VAL A 63 8.89 16.35 -20.11
C VAL A 63 8.59 14.96 -19.54
N GLU A 64 7.36 14.49 -19.70
CA GLU A 64 6.90 13.15 -19.31
C GLU A 64 7.68 12.04 -20.04
N ASP A 65 7.97 12.20 -21.33
CA ASP A 65 8.75 11.22 -22.10
C ASP A 65 10.20 11.13 -21.62
N MET A 66 10.77 12.26 -21.21
CA MET A 66 12.10 12.28 -20.60
C MET A 66 12.08 11.59 -19.23
N MET A 67 11.06 11.87 -18.39
CA MET A 67 10.92 11.23 -17.08
C MET A 67 10.77 9.71 -17.21
N LYS A 68 9.95 9.22 -18.13
CA LYS A 68 9.79 7.78 -18.42
C LYS A 68 11.09 7.08 -18.81
N ARG A 69 12.01 7.80 -19.46
CA ARG A 69 13.31 7.26 -19.92
C ARG A 69 14.40 7.37 -18.86
N SER A 70 14.17 8.11 -17.77
CA SER A 70 15.12 8.26 -16.67
C SER A 70 15.39 6.94 -15.95
N PHE A 71 16.62 6.77 -15.46
CA PHE A 71 17.00 5.62 -14.62
C PHE A 71 16.22 5.57 -13.30
N SER A 72 15.61 6.68 -12.86
CA SER A 72 14.73 6.68 -11.68
C SER A 72 13.50 5.79 -11.86
N GLU A 73 13.02 5.64 -13.10
CA GLU A 73 11.85 4.82 -13.46
C GLU A 73 12.21 3.40 -13.89
N PHE A 74 13.48 2.98 -13.72
CA PHE A 74 13.95 1.69 -14.22
C PHE A 74 13.15 0.49 -13.68
N HIS A 75 12.78 0.52 -12.40
CA HIS A 75 12.00 -0.55 -11.77
C HIS A 75 10.57 -0.60 -12.34
N SER A 76 9.89 0.55 -12.41
CA SER A 76 8.55 0.69 -13.02
C SER A 76 8.55 0.21 -14.48
N ARG A 77 9.61 0.53 -15.23
CA ARG A 77 9.79 0.12 -16.63
C ARG A 77 10.01 -1.39 -16.77
N LYS A 78 10.79 -1.99 -15.88
CA LYS A 78 11.02 -3.44 -15.87
C LYS A 78 9.70 -4.21 -15.71
N ASP A 79 8.82 -3.71 -14.85
CA ASP A 79 7.54 -4.37 -14.55
C ASP A 79 6.43 -4.01 -15.55
N SER A 80 6.61 -2.99 -16.39
CA SER A 80 5.62 -2.52 -17.37
C SER A 80 5.16 -3.62 -18.32
N GLN A 81 6.08 -4.44 -18.85
CA GLN A 81 5.70 -5.55 -19.74
C GLN A 81 4.83 -6.59 -19.00
N ALA A 82 5.15 -6.89 -17.74
CA ALA A 82 4.36 -7.80 -16.92
C ALA A 82 2.97 -7.22 -16.60
N HIS A 83 2.88 -5.91 -16.35
CA HIS A 83 1.62 -5.21 -16.15
C HIS A 83 0.77 -5.21 -17.42
N GLU A 84 1.33 -4.95 -18.60
CA GLU A 84 0.62 -5.01 -19.89
C GLU A 84 0.03 -6.40 -20.15
N HIS A 85 0.83 -7.46 -19.97
CA HIS A 85 0.33 -8.84 -20.09
C HIS A 85 -0.79 -9.13 -19.09
N THR A 86 -0.66 -8.63 -17.86
CA THR A 86 -1.68 -8.79 -16.81
C THR A 86 -2.96 -8.04 -17.17
N VAL A 87 -2.86 -6.81 -17.67
CA VAL A 87 -4.01 -6.02 -18.15
C VAL A 87 -4.72 -6.74 -19.28
N ALA A 88 -4.00 -7.28 -20.27
CA ALA A 88 -4.60 -8.04 -21.37
C ALA A 88 -5.29 -9.33 -20.88
N ARG A 89 -4.70 -10.03 -19.91
CA ARG A 89 -5.29 -11.23 -19.29
C ARG A 89 -6.55 -10.91 -18.48
N LEU A 90 -6.50 -9.90 -17.61
CA LEU A 90 -7.62 -9.51 -16.77
C LEU A 90 -8.76 -8.88 -17.59
N SER A 91 -8.45 -8.11 -18.63
CA SER A 91 -9.46 -7.54 -19.53
C SER A 91 -10.22 -8.63 -20.29
N ARG A 92 -9.52 -9.68 -20.78
CA ARG A 92 -10.17 -10.85 -21.40
C ARG A 92 -11.04 -11.61 -20.42
N ARG A 93 -10.54 -11.85 -19.20
CA ARG A 93 -11.33 -12.49 -18.13
C ARG A 93 -12.59 -11.69 -17.83
N LEU A 94 -12.47 -10.37 -17.66
CA LEU A 94 -13.60 -9.49 -17.38
C LEU A 94 -14.64 -9.49 -18.50
N ALA A 95 -14.21 -9.53 -19.76
CA ALA A 95 -15.09 -9.59 -20.93
C ALA A 95 -15.80 -10.95 -21.07
N ALA A 96 -15.18 -12.04 -20.62
CA ALA A 96 -15.77 -13.38 -20.63
C ALA A 96 -16.74 -13.64 -19.47
N MET A 97 -16.78 -12.76 -18.46
CA MET A 97 -17.73 -12.90 -17.36
C MET A 97 -19.14 -12.52 -17.80
N GLU A 98 -20.11 -13.35 -17.41
CA GLU A 98 -21.53 -13.03 -17.57
C GLU A 98 -21.89 -11.71 -16.90
N GLU A 99 -22.90 -11.03 -17.47
CA GLU A 99 -23.44 -9.82 -16.86
C GLU A 99 -24.12 -10.13 -15.53
N VAL A 100 -24.13 -9.12 -14.65
CA VAL A 100 -24.79 -9.20 -13.34
C VAL A 100 -26.27 -8.94 -13.57
N GLU A 101 -27.13 -9.86 -13.14
CA GLU A 101 -28.58 -9.66 -13.18
C GLU A 101 -28.98 -8.58 -12.17
N THR A 102 -29.60 -7.49 -12.65
CA THR A 102 -30.08 -6.38 -11.81
C THR A 102 -31.59 -6.16 -11.94
N SER A 103 -32.34 -7.20 -12.31
CA SER A 103 -33.79 -7.10 -12.50
C SER A 103 -34.57 -7.42 -11.21
N GLY A 104 -35.76 -6.82 -11.09
CA GLY A 104 -36.68 -7.07 -9.98
C GLY A 104 -36.08 -6.76 -8.61
N GLN A 105 -36.06 -7.78 -7.74
CA GLN A 105 -35.51 -7.69 -6.38
C GLN A 105 -34.00 -7.37 -6.34
N LEU A 106 -33.27 -7.54 -7.45
CA LEU A 106 -31.82 -7.26 -7.55
C LEU A 106 -31.50 -5.87 -8.11
N SER A 107 -32.51 -4.99 -8.25
CA SER A 107 -32.34 -3.66 -8.85
C SER A 107 -31.40 -2.75 -8.08
N ASP A 108 -31.35 -2.87 -6.75
CA ASP A 108 -30.49 -2.10 -5.86
C ASP A 108 -29.17 -2.82 -5.51
N LEU A 109 -28.86 -3.94 -6.18
CA LEU A 109 -27.62 -4.69 -5.99
C LEU A 109 -26.35 -3.85 -6.30
N PRO A 110 -26.30 -2.99 -7.34
CA PRO A 110 -25.16 -2.11 -7.58
C PRO A 110 -24.94 -1.10 -6.43
N GLU A 111 -26.01 -0.51 -5.91
CA GLU A 111 -25.98 0.44 -4.79
C GLU A 111 -25.54 -0.26 -3.50
N TYR A 112 -26.05 -1.46 -3.23
CA TYR A 112 -25.59 -2.32 -2.15
C TYR A 112 -24.08 -2.60 -2.29
N GLY A 113 -23.62 -2.95 -3.49
CA GLY A 113 -22.20 -3.17 -3.78
C GLY A 113 -21.32 -1.96 -3.46
N ARG A 114 -21.77 -0.75 -3.84
CA ARG A 114 -21.07 0.51 -3.52
C ARG A 114 -21.04 0.77 -2.01
N ALA A 115 -22.16 0.57 -1.32
CA ALA A 115 -22.25 0.73 0.13
C ALA A 115 -21.30 -0.24 0.86
N VAL A 116 -21.18 -1.49 0.40
CA VAL A 116 -20.24 -2.45 0.96
C VAL A 116 -18.79 -2.09 0.65
N GLN A 117 -18.47 -1.64 -0.57
CA GLN A 117 -17.12 -1.15 -0.88
C GLN A 117 -16.72 0.02 0.01
N GLU A 118 -17.59 1.03 0.14
CA GLU A 118 -17.36 2.20 1.00
C GLU A 118 -17.16 1.77 2.47
N LEU A 119 -17.96 0.82 2.95
CA LEU A 119 -17.83 0.27 4.30
C LEU A 119 -16.48 -0.42 4.50
N GLN A 120 -16.02 -1.22 3.53
CA GLN A 120 -14.73 -1.90 3.59
C GLN A 120 -13.55 -0.92 3.55
N GLU A 121 -13.63 0.10 2.69
CA GLU A 121 -12.61 1.15 2.58
C GLU A 121 -12.51 1.97 3.86
N THR A 122 -13.66 2.40 4.40
CA THR A 122 -13.72 3.17 5.65
C THR A 122 -13.19 2.33 6.82
N ARG A 123 -13.55 1.05 6.91
CA ARG A 123 -13.00 0.14 7.93
C ARG A 123 -11.49 -0.04 7.80
N ARG A 124 -10.96 -0.20 6.58
CA ARG A 124 -9.50 -0.30 6.33
C ARG A 124 -8.77 0.98 6.75
N MET A 125 -9.34 2.14 6.43
CA MET A 125 -8.81 3.43 6.87
C MET A 125 -8.76 3.51 8.40
N LEU A 126 -9.87 3.21 9.09
CA LEU A 126 -9.92 3.20 10.55
C LEU A 126 -8.92 2.21 11.16
N GLN A 127 -8.79 1.01 10.59
CA GLN A 127 -7.85 0.00 11.07
C GLN A 127 -6.40 0.51 10.99
N ARG A 128 -6.02 1.21 9.90
CA ARG A 128 -4.70 1.84 9.79
C ARG A 128 -4.47 2.89 10.87
N ARG A 129 -5.46 3.78 11.11
CA ARG A 129 -5.36 4.81 12.16
C ARG A 129 -5.25 4.22 13.56
N VAL A 130 -5.99 3.14 13.83
CA VAL A 130 -5.87 2.40 15.08
C VAL A 130 -4.45 1.83 15.22
N ALA A 131 -3.90 1.20 14.18
CA ALA A 131 -2.55 0.64 14.20
C ALA A 131 -1.44 1.70 14.33
N GLU A 132 -1.66 2.92 13.84
CA GLU A 132 -0.73 4.05 13.98
C GLU A 132 -0.77 4.69 15.38
N SER A 133 -1.84 4.47 16.14
CA SER A 133 -2.04 5.09 17.45
C SER A 133 -1.46 4.28 18.62
N ALA A 134 -0.93 4.96 19.64
CA ALA A 134 -0.41 4.30 20.84
C ALA A 134 -1.50 3.51 21.60
N SER A 135 -2.71 4.07 21.72
CA SER A 135 -3.86 3.40 22.35
C SER A 135 -4.31 2.18 21.54
N GLY A 136 -4.29 2.27 20.21
CA GLY A 136 -4.63 1.14 19.34
C GLY A 136 -3.60 0.03 19.36
N LEU A 137 -2.30 0.35 19.43
CA LEU A 137 -1.24 -0.65 19.64
C LEU A 137 -1.44 -1.42 20.96
N LYS A 138 -1.81 -0.74 22.05
CA LYS A 138 -2.18 -1.40 23.32
C LYS A 138 -3.40 -2.30 23.16
N ALA A 139 -4.39 -1.87 22.37
CA ALA A 139 -5.57 -2.68 22.10
C ALA A 139 -5.25 -3.90 21.24
N LEU A 140 -4.24 -3.84 20.37
CA LEU A 140 -3.77 -4.94 19.53
C LEU A 140 -2.72 -5.83 20.23
N ALA A 141 -2.63 -5.80 21.56
CA ALA A 141 -1.73 -6.67 22.31
C ALA A 141 -2.10 -8.17 22.16
N PRO A 142 -1.12 -9.09 22.36
CA PRO A 142 -1.39 -10.53 22.37
C PRO A 142 -2.53 -10.90 23.33
N GLY A 143 -3.39 -11.83 22.90
CA GLY A 143 -4.61 -12.21 23.61
C GLY A 143 -5.85 -11.44 23.18
N ARG A 144 -5.74 -10.33 22.42
CA ARG A 144 -6.91 -9.63 21.87
C ARG A 144 -7.68 -10.52 20.90
N VAL A 145 -9.01 -10.60 21.05
CA VAL A 145 -9.88 -11.30 20.11
C VAL A 145 -10.23 -10.37 18.94
N VAL A 146 -10.09 -10.88 17.74
CA VAL A 146 -10.34 -10.18 16.46
C VAL A 146 -11.22 -11.03 15.55
N ILE A 147 -11.89 -10.37 14.62
CA ILE A 147 -12.58 -11.03 13.51
C ILE A 147 -11.66 -10.96 12.30
N VAL A 148 -11.34 -12.11 11.71
CA VAL A 148 -10.48 -12.23 10.53
C VAL A 148 -11.35 -12.59 9.34
N ASN A 149 -11.07 -11.94 8.21
CA ASN A 149 -11.67 -12.28 6.93
C ASN A 149 -10.57 -12.39 5.89
N ASN A 150 -10.17 -13.61 5.57
CA ASN A 150 -9.13 -13.93 4.59
C ASN A 150 -9.61 -15.11 3.69
N PRO A 151 -8.86 -15.49 2.65
CA PRO A 151 -9.26 -16.58 1.76
C PRO A 151 -9.49 -17.93 2.44
N ALA A 152 -8.83 -18.20 3.58
CA ALA A 152 -8.95 -19.44 4.34
C ALA A 152 -10.03 -19.41 5.43
N HIS A 153 -10.33 -18.22 5.97
CA HIS A 153 -11.18 -18.00 7.12
C HIS A 153 -12.11 -16.81 6.87
N ARG A 154 -13.41 -17.08 6.66
CA ARG A 154 -14.42 -16.05 6.45
C ARG A 154 -15.12 -15.73 7.76
N ASN A 155 -15.04 -14.47 8.21
CA ASN A 155 -15.65 -13.99 9.46
C ASN A 155 -15.34 -14.86 10.69
N ALA A 156 -14.12 -15.39 10.76
CA ALA A 156 -13.71 -16.27 11.85
C ALA A 156 -13.18 -15.46 13.04
N LEU A 157 -13.42 -15.96 14.25
CA LEU A 157 -12.76 -15.42 15.44
C LEU A 157 -11.30 -15.89 15.49
N GLY A 158 -10.41 -14.95 15.78
CA GLY A 158 -9.00 -15.21 16.01
C GLY A 158 -8.51 -14.50 17.27
N VAL A 159 -7.35 -14.92 17.76
CA VAL A 159 -6.64 -14.26 18.85
C VAL A 159 -5.30 -13.75 18.34
N ILE A 160 -4.93 -12.52 18.71
CA ILE A 160 -3.63 -11.96 18.36
C ILE A 160 -2.56 -12.71 19.16
N LEU A 161 -1.56 -13.26 18.48
CA LEU A 161 -0.37 -13.86 19.10
C LEU A 161 0.86 -12.97 18.93
N GLN A 162 1.00 -12.37 17.74
CA GLN A 162 2.06 -11.44 17.40
C GLN A 162 1.50 -10.39 16.43
N LEU A 163 1.94 -9.15 16.60
CA LEU A 163 1.59 -8.06 15.68
C LEU A 163 2.32 -8.24 14.35
N GLY A 164 1.56 -8.30 13.27
CA GLY A 164 2.07 -8.35 11.90
C GLY A 164 1.10 -7.67 10.93
N PRO A 165 1.48 -7.55 9.65
CA PRO A 165 0.57 -7.06 8.63
C PRO A 165 -0.56 -8.08 8.43
N CYS A 166 -1.73 -7.82 9.02
CA CYS A 166 -2.91 -8.68 8.89
C CYS A 166 -4.13 -7.84 8.50
N GLU A 167 -4.91 -8.34 7.54
CA GLU A 167 -6.25 -7.82 7.27
C GLU A 167 -7.18 -8.27 8.40
N LEU A 168 -7.58 -7.34 9.27
CA LEU A 168 -8.54 -7.60 10.34
C LEU A 168 -9.89 -7.06 9.88
N ALA A 169 -10.95 -7.86 9.99
CA ALA A 169 -12.29 -7.40 9.69
C ALA A 169 -12.84 -6.51 10.81
N ALA A 170 -12.53 -6.84 12.07
CA ALA A 170 -12.85 -6.03 13.24
C ALA A 170 -11.98 -6.41 14.45
N ILE A 171 -11.80 -5.46 15.37
CA ILE A 171 -11.21 -5.69 16.69
C ILE A 171 -12.36 -5.77 17.70
N THR A 172 -12.33 -6.72 18.62
CA THR A 172 -13.38 -6.85 19.65
C THR A 172 -12.92 -6.28 21.00
N GLY A 173 -13.88 -5.97 21.88
CA GLY A 173 -13.56 -5.58 23.26
C GLY A 173 -13.01 -6.72 24.15
N LYS A 174 -13.05 -7.98 23.68
CA LYS A 174 -12.66 -9.15 24.47
C LYS A 174 -11.15 -9.46 24.37
N THR A 175 -10.59 -9.91 25.48
CA THR A 175 -9.21 -10.37 25.60
C THR A 175 -9.20 -11.74 26.26
N LEU A 176 -8.49 -12.69 25.66
CA LEU A 176 -8.24 -14.02 26.20
C LEU A 176 -6.85 -14.09 26.85
N ARG A 177 -6.74 -14.88 27.91
CA ARG A 177 -5.45 -15.15 28.56
C ARG A 177 -4.78 -16.30 27.82
N VAL A 178 -3.91 -15.97 26.87
CA VAL A 178 -3.17 -16.96 26.07
C VAL A 178 -1.67 -16.81 26.28
N ASN A 179 -0.96 -17.95 26.32
CA ASN A 179 0.50 -17.94 26.27
C ASN A 179 0.96 -17.89 24.81
N ALA A 180 1.08 -16.68 24.28
CA ALA A 180 1.38 -16.47 22.86
C ALA A 180 2.75 -17.06 22.45
N GLU A 181 3.76 -16.96 23.31
CA GLU A 181 5.11 -17.48 23.04
C GLU A 181 5.09 -19.00 22.82
N ARG A 182 4.47 -19.75 23.74
CA ARG A 182 4.35 -21.22 23.62
C ARG A 182 3.58 -21.64 22.37
N ILE A 183 2.52 -20.90 22.02
CA ILE A 183 1.75 -21.19 20.81
C ILE A 183 2.59 -20.92 19.56
N LEU A 184 3.36 -19.82 19.53
CA LEU A 184 4.25 -19.50 18.41
C LEU A 184 5.39 -20.52 18.26
N GLU A 185 5.99 -20.97 19.36
CA GLU A 185 7.00 -22.03 19.36
C GLU A 185 6.44 -23.36 18.83
N ASP A 186 5.24 -23.73 19.29
CA ASP A 186 4.56 -24.93 18.84
C ASP A 186 4.21 -24.88 17.34
N VAL A 187 3.78 -23.71 16.84
CA VAL A 187 3.54 -23.49 15.41
C VAL A 187 4.86 -23.58 14.62
N LYS A 188 5.93 -22.94 15.08
CA LYS A 188 7.27 -23.02 14.44
C LYS A 188 7.79 -24.45 14.42
N LYS A 189 7.61 -25.21 15.50
CA LYS A 189 8.01 -26.61 15.57
C LYS A 189 7.31 -27.43 14.48
N ARG A 190 6.00 -27.23 14.31
CA ARG A 190 5.17 -27.94 13.32
C ARG A 190 5.42 -27.50 11.87
N GLN A 191 6.18 -26.44 11.63
CA GLN A 191 6.67 -26.10 10.29
C GLN A 191 7.82 -27.01 9.82
N MET A 192 8.52 -27.67 10.76
CA MET A 192 9.55 -28.64 10.41
C MET A 192 8.93 -29.92 9.83
N PRO A 193 9.45 -30.50 8.73
CA PRO A 193 8.86 -31.68 8.09
C PRO A 193 8.63 -32.87 9.04
N ARG A 194 9.55 -33.09 9.99
CA ARG A 194 9.49 -34.16 10.98
C ARG A 194 8.31 -34.05 11.95
N PHE A 195 7.87 -32.84 12.27
CA PHE A 195 6.85 -32.58 13.30
C PHE A 195 5.54 -32.03 12.72
N ARG A 196 5.37 -32.07 11.39
CA ARG A 196 4.21 -31.48 10.71
C ARG A 196 2.88 -32.11 11.15
N SER A 197 2.89 -33.39 11.50
CA SER A 197 1.73 -34.15 11.96
C SER A 197 1.57 -34.17 13.49
N ASP A 198 2.45 -33.50 14.25
CA ASP A 198 2.30 -33.43 15.70
C ASP A 198 0.99 -32.69 16.05
N PRO A 199 0.22 -33.17 17.04
CA PRO A 199 -0.96 -32.47 17.49
C PRO A 199 -0.60 -31.09 18.07
N PRO A 200 -1.52 -30.12 18.03
CA PRO A 200 -1.31 -28.83 18.68
C PRO A 200 -1.02 -28.98 20.17
N GLY A 201 -0.06 -28.20 20.67
CA GLY A 201 0.24 -28.15 22.09
C GLY A 201 -0.95 -27.69 22.94
N PRO A 202 -0.94 -27.98 24.25
CA PRO A 202 -2.07 -27.73 25.14
C PRO A 202 -2.51 -26.27 25.18
N SER A 203 -1.56 -25.32 25.12
CA SER A 203 -1.88 -23.89 25.07
C SER A 203 -2.63 -23.48 23.80
N ALA A 204 -2.35 -24.12 22.66
CA ALA A 204 -3.04 -23.87 21.40
C ALA A 204 -4.45 -24.48 21.42
N VAL A 205 -4.59 -25.69 21.95
CA VAL A 205 -5.91 -26.36 22.12
C VAL A 205 -6.80 -25.55 23.07
N GLN A 206 -6.27 -25.09 24.20
CA GLN A 206 -7.01 -24.26 25.14
C GLN A 206 -7.51 -22.96 24.51
N ALA A 207 -6.63 -22.25 23.79
CA ALA A 207 -7.01 -21.02 23.08
C ALA A 207 -8.10 -21.28 22.03
N ALA A 208 -8.01 -22.40 21.29
CA ALA A 208 -9.02 -22.78 20.30
C ALA A 208 -10.38 -23.11 20.94
N GLN A 209 -10.39 -23.83 22.06
CA GLN A 209 -11.61 -24.12 22.82
C GLN A 209 -12.28 -22.85 23.37
N GLU A 210 -11.49 -21.91 23.90
CA GLU A 210 -12.03 -20.62 24.36
C GLU A 210 -12.63 -19.79 23.22
N LEU A 211 -11.97 -19.78 22.05
CA LEU A 211 -12.51 -19.12 20.85
C LEU A 211 -13.79 -19.78 20.35
N LEU A 212 -13.86 -21.11 20.35
CA LEU A 212 -15.07 -21.84 19.96
C LEU A 212 -16.24 -21.52 20.90
N ARG A 213 -15.98 -21.53 22.22
CA ARG A 213 -16.98 -21.15 23.23
C ARG A 213 -17.49 -19.71 23.03
N LEU A 214 -16.61 -18.78 22.65
CA LEU A 214 -16.99 -17.41 22.32
C LEU A 214 -17.80 -17.30 21.02
N ALA A 215 -17.55 -18.18 20.05
CA ALA A 215 -18.32 -18.22 18.81
C ALA A 215 -19.74 -18.77 19.04
N GLU A 216 -19.87 -19.81 19.88
CA GLU A 216 -21.16 -20.45 20.18
C GLU A 216 -22.04 -19.59 21.10
N GLY A 217 -21.45 -18.86 22.04
CA GLY A 217 -22.19 -18.04 23.02
C GLY A 217 -22.76 -16.71 22.49
N GLY A 218 -22.53 -16.36 21.22
CA GLY A 218 -22.85 -15.06 20.65
C GLY A 218 -23.76 -15.11 19.43
N ALA A 219 -25.06 -15.30 19.62
CA ALA A 219 -26.06 -15.29 18.52
C ALA A 219 -26.09 -13.97 17.72
N GLY A 220 -25.54 -12.87 18.26
CA GLY A 220 -25.42 -11.56 17.61
C GLY A 220 -23.98 -11.13 17.27
N GLY A 221 -22.99 -12.03 17.40
CA GLY A 221 -21.57 -11.71 17.26
C GLY A 221 -20.98 -10.94 18.46
N LEU A 222 -19.65 -10.81 18.49
CA LEU A 222 -18.97 -10.06 19.55
C LEU A 222 -19.03 -8.55 19.30
N PRO A 223 -19.21 -7.72 20.35
CA PRO A 223 -19.22 -6.28 20.21
C PRO A 223 -17.87 -5.80 19.68
N ARG A 224 -17.94 -5.03 18.60
CA ARG A 224 -16.78 -4.41 17.95
C ARG A 224 -16.29 -3.25 18.81
N LEU A 225 -14.98 -3.10 18.85
CA LEU A 225 -14.32 -2.04 19.60
C LEU A 225 -14.58 -0.70 18.94
N ASP A 226 -15.14 0.25 19.69
CA ASP A 226 -15.36 1.61 19.21
C ASP A 226 -14.05 2.42 19.25
N PRO A 227 -13.50 2.86 18.10
CA PRO A 227 -12.24 3.61 18.09
C PRO A 227 -12.36 4.98 18.78
N VAL A 228 -13.54 5.60 18.78
CA VAL A 228 -13.71 6.93 19.40
C VAL A 228 -13.89 6.79 20.90
N GLY A 229 -14.88 6.00 21.32
CA GLY A 229 -15.22 5.83 22.73
C GLY A 229 -14.20 5.00 23.52
N ALA A 230 -13.76 3.85 22.98
CA ALA A 230 -12.93 2.91 23.73
C ALA A 230 -11.43 3.20 23.61
N LEU A 231 -10.97 3.72 22.47
CA LEU A 231 -9.55 4.03 22.24
C LEU A 231 -9.21 5.51 22.43
N GLN A 232 -10.23 6.36 22.65
CA GLN A 232 -10.10 7.82 22.81
C GLN A 232 -9.40 8.49 21.61
N LEU A 233 -9.59 7.96 20.40
CA LEU A 233 -9.06 8.56 19.18
C LEU A 233 -9.99 9.71 18.74
N LYS A 234 -9.63 10.94 19.11
CA LYS A 234 -10.43 12.15 18.90
C LYS A 234 -10.18 12.85 17.56
N GLU A 235 -9.40 12.25 16.67
CA GLU A 235 -9.19 12.80 15.33
C GLU A 235 -10.52 12.87 14.57
N LEU A 236 -10.79 14.01 13.91
CA LEU A 236 -12.02 14.23 13.16
C LEU A 236 -12.28 13.11 12.13
N ALA A 237 -11.25 12.73 11.38
CA ALA A 237 -11.33 11.65 10.39
C ALA A 237 -11.72 10.29 11.00
N VAL A 238 -11.29 9.99 12.23
CA VAL A 238 -11.65 8.75 12.93
C VAL A 238 -13.10 8.80 13.42
N ALA A 239 -13.53 9.95 13.95
CA ALA A 239 -14.91 10.14 14.39
C ALA A 239 -15.91 10.08 13.22
N GLU A 240 -15.64 10.80 12.13
CA GLU A 240 -16.43 10.75 10.90
C GLU A 240 -16.46 9.36 10.29
N GLY A 241 -15.30 8.69 10.22
CA GLY A 241 -15.19 7.32 9.74
C GLY A 241 -16.00 6.33 10.58
N ALA A 242 -15.93 6.42 11.91
CA ALA A 242 -16.68 5.56 12.81
C ALA A 242 -18.20 5.76 12.69
N MET A 243 -18.66 7.01 12.59
CA MET A 243 -20.07 7.32 12.32
C MET A 243 -20.51 6.80 10.95
N ARG A 244 -19.65 6.94 9.93
CA ARG A 244 -19.93 6.43 8.58
C ARG A 244 -20.09 4.92 8.57
N VAL A 245 -19.20 4.18 9.23
CA VAL A 245 -19.29 2.71 9.36
C VAL A 245 -20.61 2.31 10.00
N ARG A 246 -21.01 2.94 11.11
CA ARG A 246 -22.29 2.64 11.78
C ARG A 246 -23.49 2.88 10.86
N ARG A 247 -23.54 4.05 10.22
CA ARG A 247 -24.62 4.40 9.27
C ARG A 247 -24.73 3.37 8.13
N LEU A 248 -23.59 2.99 7.55
CA LEU A 248 -23.56 2.01 6.46
C LEU A 248 -24.03 0.64 6.95
N GLU A 249 -23.55 0.18 8.12
CA GLU A 249 -23.97 -1.09 8.73
C GLU A 249 -25.48 -1.13 9.01
N GLU A 250 -26.07 -0.03 9.47
CA GLU A 250 -27.51 0.11 9.70
C GLU A 250 -28.32 0.15 8.39
N ALA A 251 -27.75 0.67 7.32
CA ALA A 251 -28.41 0.76 6.01
C ALA A 251 -28.41 -0.58 5.24
N LEU A 252 -27.37 -1.42 5.41
CA LEU A 252 -27.21 -2.66 4.62
C LEU A 252 -28.41 -3.64 4.68
N PRO A 253 -29.07 -3.88 5.83
CA PRO A 253 -30.24 -4.74 5.88
C PRO A 253 -31.48 -4.18 5.16
N GLY A 254 -31.50 -2.87 4.88
CA GLY A 254 -32.62 -2.19 4.22
C GLY A 254 -32.68 -2.38 2.70
N PHE A 255 -31.65 -2.94 2.09
CA PHE A 255 -31.62 -3.21 0.65
C PHE A 255 -32.49 -4.42 0.29
N GLN A 256 -33.27 -4.27 -0.78
CA GLN A 256 -34.18 -5.29 -1.29
C GLN A 256 -33.42 -6.49 -1.85
N CYS A 257 -32.26 -6.27 -2.47
CA CYS A 257 -31.44 -7.33 -3.04
C CYS A 257 -31.10 -8.43 -2.04
N VAL A 258 -30.91 -8.10 -0.75
CA VAL A 258 -30.53 -9.06 0.29
C VAL A 258 -31.59 -10.15 0.50
N GLN A 259 -32.85 -9.86 0.16
CA GLN A 259 -33.97 -10.78 0.30
C GLN A 259 -34.10 -11.76 -0.87
N SER A 260 -33.38 -11.51 -1.98
CA SER A 260 -33.45 -12.37 -3.15
C SER A 260 -32.68 -13.69 -2.93
N PRO A 261 -33.24 -14.85 -3.29
CA PRO A 261 -32.53 -16.13 -3.20
C PRO A 261 -31.29 -16.20 -4.11
N ARG A 262 -31.25 -15.40 -5.19
CA ARG A 262 -30.11 -15.33 -6.11
C ARG A 262 -29.03 -14.34 -5.67
N PHE A 263 -29.28 -13.58 -4.60
CA PHE A 263 -28.36 -12.56 -4.11
C PHE A 263 -26.93 -13.06 -3.88
N PRO A 264 -26.68 -14.20 -3.19
CA PRO A 264 -25.30 -14.63 -2.95
C PRO A 264 -24.51 -14.85 -4.23
N GLN A 265 -25.12 -15.47 -5.25
CA GLN A 265 -24.48 -15.72 -6.53
C GLN A 265 -24.21 -14.43 -7.30
N GLN A 266 -25.22 -13.55 -7.40
CA GLN A 266 -25.10 -12.30 -8.15
C GLN A 266 -24.18 -11.30 -7.46
N TYR A 267 -24.18 -11.24 -6.14
CA TYR A 267 -23.26 -10.42 -5.36
C TYR A 267 -21.81 -10.90 -5.50
N LEU A 268 -21.55 -12.21 -5.47
CA LEU A 268 -20.19 -12.74 -5.71
C LEU A 268 -19.68 -12.36 -7.11
N ARG A 269 -20.54 -12.46 -8.13
CA ARG A 269 -20.22 -12.04 -9.50
C ARG A 269 -19.93 -10.54 -9.57
N LEU A 270 -20.77 -9.72 -8.94
CA LEU A 270 -20.56 -8.27 -8.86
C LEU A 270 -19.24 -7.94 -8.16
N ALA A 271 -18.97 -8.54 -7.00
CA ALA A 271 -17.77 -8.33 -6.21
C ALA A 271 -16.49 -8.73 -6.97
N GLU A 272 -16.52 -9.86 -7.69
CA GLU A 272 -15.42 -10.27 -8.55
C GLU A 272 -15.20 -9.29 -9.72
N ARG A 273 -16.27 -8.84 -10.37
CA ARG A 273 -16.22 -7.84 -11.45
C ARG A 273 -15.63 -6.51 -10.94
N LEU A 274 -16.06 -6.04 -9.77
CA LEU A 274 -15.54 -4.82 -9.13
C LEU A 274 -14.06 -4.97 -8.77
N ARG A 275 -13.64 -6.12 -8.22
CA ARG A 275 -12.24 -6.40 -7.90
C ARG A 275 -11.36 -6.38 -9.15
N LEU A 276 -11.78 -7.05 -10.23
CA LEU A 276 -11.04 -7.09 -11.49
C LEU A 276 -10.94 -5.70 -12.13
N ARG A 277 -12.02 -4.90 -12.06
CA ARG A 277 -12.01 -3.51 -12.54
C ARG A 277 -11.03 -2.65 -11.75
N ALA A 278 -11.06 -2.71 -10.41
CA ALA A 278 -10.13 -1.96 -9.58
C ALA A 278 -8.67 -2.36 -9.83
N GLU A 279 -8.39 -3.65 -10.00
CA GLU A 279 -7.04 -4.13 -10.35
C GLU A 279 -6.60 -3.65 -11.75
N LEU A 280 -7.51 -3.66 -12.73
CA LEU A 280 -7.25 -3.12 -14.06
C LEU A 280 -6.98 -1.61 -14.03
N GLU A 281 -7.79 -0.84 -13.31
CA GLU A 281 -7.61 0.60 -13.14
C GLU A 281 -6.27 0.91 -12.48
N HIS A 282 -5.91 0.16 -11.43
CA HIS A 282 -4.62 0.31 -10.77
C HIS A 282 -3.43 0.00 -11.71
N LEU A 283 -3.47 -1.12 -12.44
CA LEU A 283 -2.42 -1.47 -13.40
C LEU A 283 -2.33 -0.47 -14.56
N ARG A 284 -3.47 0.03 -15.04
CA ARG A 284 -3.52 1.08 -16.06
C ARG A 284 -2.94 2.39 -15.55
N PHE A 285 -3.21 2.74 -14.29
CA PHE A 285 -2.58 3.88 -13.64
C PHE A 285 -1.05 3.72 -13.58
N LEU A 286 -0.55 2.56 -13.14
CA LEU A 286 0.89 2.28 -13.08
C LEU A 286 1.57 2.38 -14.46
N LEU A 287 0.87 2.01 -15.53
CA LEU A 287 1.35 2.15 -16.92
C LEU A 287 1.22 3.57 -17.50
N SER A 288 0.45 4.44 -16.84
CA SER A 288 0.20 5.81 -17.30
C SER A 288 1.27 6.79 -16.81
N ASP A 289 1.33 7.96 -17.42
CA ASP A 289 2.23 9.05 -17.03
C ASP A 289 1.97 9.54 -15.60
N GLN A 290 0.77 9.31 -15.07
CA GLN A 290 0.38 9.73 -13.72
C GLN A 290 1.11 8.98 -12.61
N SER A 291 1.71 7.82 -12.91
CA SER A 291 2.50 7.05 -11.94
C SER A 291 3.95 7.51 -11.82
N LEU A 292 4.41 8.42 -12.69
CA LEU A 292 5.79 8.89 -12.70
C LEU A 292 6.17 9.55 -11.37
N LEU A 293 7.27 9.09 -10.77
CA LEU A 293 7.71 9.48 -9.43
C LEU A 293 7.94 11.00 -9.33
N LEU A 294 8.40 11.61 -10.42
CA LEU A 294 8.74 13.03 -10.48
C LEU A 294 7.62 13.91 -11.04
N LEU A 295 6.47 13.33 -11.41
CA LEU A 295 5.34 14.11 -11.92
C LEU A 295 4.77 15.09 -10.90
N PRO A 296 4.58 14.76 -9.62
CA PRO A 296 4.09 15.73 -8.63
C PRO A 296 5.02 16.94 -8.49
N GLU A 297 6.33 16.70 -8.50
CA GLU A 297 7.34 17.77 -8.46
C GLU A 297 7.30 18.64 -9.73
N TYR A 298 7.12 18.01 -10.90
CA TYR A 298 6.92 18.74 -12.15
C TYR A 298 5.68 19.64 -12.11
N GLN A 299 4.54 19.10 -11.67
CA GLN A 299 3.28 19.84 -11.57
C GLN A 299 3.40 21.05 -10.65
N GLN A 300 4.01 20.89 -9.47
CA GLN A 300 4.25 21.99 -8.53
C GLN A 300 5.12 23.12 -9.12
N ARG A 301 6.00 22.80 -10.08
CA ARG A 301 6.90 23.78 -10.70
C ARG A 301 6.29 24.47 -11.91
N VAL A 302 5.30 23.84 -12.56
CA VAL A 302 4.63 24.37 -13.75
C VAL A 302 3.32 25.06 -13.41
N GLU A 303 2.56 24.58 -12.42
CA GLU A 303 1.39 25.28 -11.92
C GLU A 303 1.83 26.51 -11.10
N PRO A 304 1.44 27.74 -11.50
CA PRO A 304 1.62 28.88 -10.62
C PRO A 304 0.78 28.66 -9.35
N PRO A 305 1.20 29.16 -8.18
CA PRO A 305 0.38 29.11 -6.97
C PRO A 305 -0.99 29.73 -7.30
N ARG A 306 -2.07 28.97 -7.07
CA ARG A 306 -3.44 29.47 -7.27
C ARG A 306 -3.56 30.79 -6.50
N PRO A 307 -3.83 31.93 -7.16
CA PRO A 307 -4.09 33.15 -6.41
C PRO A 307 -5.35 32.94 -5.57
N PRO A 308 -5.45 33.56 -4.38
CA PRO A 308 -6.71 33.65 -3.66
C PRO A 308 -7.78 34.23 -4.60
N ALA A 309 -9.03 33.77 -4.44
CA ALA A 309 -10.14 33.77 -5.41
C ALA A 309 -10.62 35.13 -5.99
N ALA A 310 -9.84 36.20 -5.93
CA ALA A 310 -10.18 37.53 -6.42
C ALA A 310 -9.12 38.06 -7.39
N GLN A 311 -9.03 37.48 -8.61
CA GLN A 311 -8.48 38.14 -9.83
C GLN A 311 -8.54 37.18 -11.03
N SER A 312 -9.75 36.96 -11.56
CA SER A 312 -10.03 36.02 -12.65
C SER A 312 -9.99 36.63 -14.06
N ARG A 313 -9.28 37.76 -14.29
CA ARG A 313 -9.32 38.45 -15.60
C ARG A 313 -7.98 38.83 -16.26
N LEU A 314 -6.83 38.35 -15.77
CA LEU A 314 -5.51 38.69 -16.36
C LEU A 314 -4.64 37.51 -16.81
N PHE A 315 -5.16 36.27 -16.78
CA PHE A 315 -4.36 35.06 -17.03
C PHE A 315 -3.82 34.81 -18.46
N PRO A 316 -4.40 35.34 -19.57
CA PRO A 316 -3.81 35.08 -20.89
C PRO A 316 -2.52 35.86 -21.19
N LEU A 317 -2.23 36.93 -20.46
CA LEU A 317 -1.11 37.85 -20.76
C LEU A 317 0.21 37.49 -20.06
N LEU A 318 0.19 36.68 -19.00
CA LEU A 318 1.39 36.30 -18.24
C LEU A 318 2.23 35.19 -18.92
N MET A 319 1.63 34.35 -19.77
CA MET A 319 2.35 33.34 -20.57
C MET A 319 3.32 33.96 -21.58
N VAL A 320 3.06 35.19 -22.04
CA VAL A 320 3.92 35.87 -23.03
C VAL A 320 5.12 36.55 -22.34
N SER A 321 4.96 37.01 -21.09
CA SER A 321 6.04 37.66 -20.34
C SER A 321 7.09 36.66 -19.81
N THR A 322 6.67 35.44 -19.42
CA THR A 322 7.59 34.36 -19.03
C THR A 322 8.44 33.87 -20.21
N TYR A 323 7.97 33.99 -21.45
CA TYR A 323 8.73 33.64 -22.65
C TYR A 323 9.95 34.54 -22.88
N GLN A 324 9.88 35.83 -22.54
CA GLN A 324 11.03 36.75 -22.66
C GLN A 324 12.02 36.62 -21.50
N ALA A 325 11.55 36.37 -20.28
CA ALA A 325 12.41 36.09 -19.13
C ALA A 325 13.10 34.72 -19.23
N GLY A 326 12.39 33.70 -19.72
CA GLY A 326 12.89 32.35 -19.95
C GLY A 326 14.09 32.28 -20.90
N ARG A 327 14.11 33.14 -21.94
CA ARG A 327 15.25 33.25 -22.88
C ARG A 327 16.55 33.68 -22.19
N LYS A 328 16.49 34.51 -21.14
CA LYS A 328 17.68 34.93 -20.37
C LYS A 328 18.12 33.89 -19.36
N THR A 329 17.23 33.03 -18.87
CA THR A 329 17.57 31.95 -17.91
C THR A 329 18.04 30.66 -18.58
N CYS A 330 17.59 30.35 -19.79
CA CYS A 330 18.05 29.16 -20.54
C CYS A 330 19.55 29.18 -20.88
N SER A 331 20.19 30.35 -20.92
CA SER A 331 21.63 30.51 -21.13
C SER A 331 22.47 30.43 -19.85
N VAL A 332 21.85 30.31 -18.66
CA VAL A 332 22.56 30.28 -17.38
C VAL A 332 22.69 28.84 -16.89
N SER A 333 23.71 28.13 -17.39
CA SER A 333 24.15 26.82 -16.88
C SER A 333 25.22 27.00 -15.80
N ARG A 334 24.93 27.71 -14.72
CA ARG A 334 25.81 27.72 -13.53
C ARG A 334 25.22 26.81 -12.45
N CYS A 335 25.84 25.64 -12.25
CA CYS A 335 25.71 24.91 -11.00
C CYS A 335 26.23 25.81 -9.88
N ARG A 336 25.34 26.31 -9.01
CA ARG A 336 25.77 26.78 -7.69
C ARG A 336 26.18 25.52 -6.92
N VAL A 337 27.48 25.31 -6.78
CA VAL A 337 28.09 24.28 -5.91
C VAL A 337 27.88 24.70 -4.47
#